data_AF-A0AB38A6F0-F1
#
_entry.id   AF-A0AB38A6F0-F1
#
_cell.length_a   1.000
_cell.length_b   1.000
_cell.length_c   1.000
_cell.angle_alpha   90.00
_cell.angle_beta   90.00
_cell.angle_gamma   90.00
#
_symmetry.space_group_name_H-M   'P 1'
#
loop_
_entity.id
_entity.type
_entity.pdbx_description
1 polymer ?
#
loop_
_entity_poly.entity_id
_entity_poly.type
_entity_poly.pdbx_seq_one_letter_code
_entity_poly.pdbx_strand_id
1 'polypeptide(L)' 'MATRKQYPLRIDPDIWDAVQRWANDEMRSSNSQIEWILRDALKRYGRLPKDSSKQTMK' A
#
# COMPACT_ATOMS: atom_id res chain seq x y z
N MET A 1 -12.11 -11.83 -7.22
CA MET A 1 -11.50 -10.49 -7.08
C MET A 1 -11.26 -10.27 -5.59
N ALA A 2 -10.01 -10.11 -5.16
CA ALA A 2 -9.70 -10.01 -3.73
C ALA A 2 -10.42 -8.81 -3.09
N THR A 3 -11.15 -9.05 -2.01
CA THR A 3 -11.88 -8.03 -1.25
C THR A 3 -10.89 -7.03 -0.66
N ARG A 4 -10.71 -5.88 -1.33
CA ARG A 4 -9.86 -4.80 -0.82
C ARG A 4 -10.63 -4.03 0.25
N LYS A 5 -10.07 -3.97 1.46
CA LYS A 5 -10.64 -3.15 2.54
C LYS A 5 -10.42 -1.68 2.20
N GLN A 6 -11.51 -0.93 2.00
CA GLN A 6 -11.46 0.52 1.85
C GLN A 6 -11.54 1.14 3.25
N TYR A 7 -10.55 1.96 3.60
CA TYR A 7 -10.49 2.65 4.88
C TYR A 7 -10.09 4.11 4.63
N PRO A 8 -10.79 5.10 5.21
CA PRO A 8 -10.39 6.49 5.10
C PRO A 8 -9.05 6.69 5.84
N LEU A 9 -8.00 6.95 5.09
CA LEU A 9 -6.68 7.25 5.65
C LEU A 9 -6.61 8.74 6.02
N ARG A 10 -6.31 9.03 7.29
CA ARG A 10 -5.93 10.39 7.70
C ARG A 10 -4.43 10.54 7.47
N ILE A 11 -4.08 11.29 6.44
CA ILE A 11 -2.70 11.54 6.02
C ILE A 11 -2.48 13.05 5.93
N ASP A 12 -1.28 13.48 6.26
CA ASP A 12 -0.85 14.86 6.05
C ASP A 12 -0.87 15.19 4.53
N PRO A 13 -1.47 16.31 4.10
CA PRO A 13 -1.51 16.71 2.69
C PRO A 13 -0.13 16.75 2.02
N ASP A 14 0.91 17.21 2.71
CA ASP A 14 2.25 17.34 2.11
C ASP A 14 2.86 15.96 1.83
N ILE A 15 2.59 14.99 2.71
CA ILE A 15 3.01 13.60 2.50
C ILE A 15 2.22 12.98 1.34
N TRP A 16 0.92 13.25 1.26
CA TRP A 16 0.09 12.76 0.17
C TRP A 16 0.59 13.24 -1.19
N ASP A 17 0.92 14.54 -1.31
CA ASP A 17 1.47 15.12 -2.53
C ASP A 17 2.79 14.48 -2.94
N ALA A 18 3.68 14.23 -1.98
CA ALA A 18 4.95 13.54 -2.24
C ALA A 18 4.72 12.11 -2.78
N VAL A 19 3.77 11.37 -2.19
CA VAL A 19 3.41 10.01 -2.66
C VAL A 19 2.78 10.06 -4.04
N GLN A 20 1.93 11.04 -4.34
CA GLN A 20 1.34 11.19 -5.66
C GLN A 20 2.39 11.49 -6.73
N ARG A 21 3.34 12.38 -6.46
CA ARG A 21 4.45 12.68 -7.39
C ARG A 21 5.27 11.43 -7.68
N TRP A 22 5.66 10.69 -6.65
CA TRP A 22 6.40 9.45 -6.83
C TRP A 22 5.62 8.39 -7.62
N ALA A 23 4.31 8.26 -7.35
CA ALA A 23 3.46 7.35 -8.11
C ALA A 23 3.41 7.74 -9.60
N ASN A 24 3.32 9.03 -9.90
CA ASN A 24 3.31 9.54 -11.28
C ASN A 24 4.65 9.27 -11.98
N ASP A 25 5.78 9.47 -11.29
CA ASP A 25 7.12 9.21 -11.82
C ASP A 25 7.31 7.74 -12.22
N GLU A 26 6.65 6.82 -11.50
CA GLU A 26 6.69 5.38 -11.76
C GLU A 26 5.52 4.86 -12.62
N MET A 27 4.68 5.76 -13.16
CA MET A 27 3.46 5.42 -13.91
C MET A 27 2.54 4.44 -13.15
N ARG A 28 2.46 4.57 -11.82
CA ARG A 28 1.60 3.77 -10.94
C ARG A 28 0.44 4.59 -10.42
N SER A 29 -0.65 3.91 -10.05
CA SER A 29 -1.71 4.58 -9.28
C SER A 29 -1.20 4.92 -7.87
N SER A 30 -1.65 6.05 -7.31
CA SER A 30 -1.31 6.43 -5.93
C SER A 30 -1.71 5.34 -4.92
N ASN A 31 -2.81 4.63 -5.17
CA ASN A 31 -3.28 3.54 -4.31
C ASN A 31 -2.33 2.33 -4.36
N SER A 32 -1.82 1.98 -5.55
CA SER A 32 -0.80 0.94 -5.72
C SER A 32 0.52 1.33 -5.08
N GLN A 33 0.91 2.60 -5.19
CA GLN A 33 2.13 3.12 -4.57
C GLN A 33 2.06 3.01 -3.04
N ILE A 34 0.94 3.40 -2.44
CA ILE A 34 0.74 3.29 -0.99
C ILE A 34 0.77 1.84 -0.54
N GLU A 35 0.13 0.93 -1.28
CA GLU A 35 0.19 -0.49 -0.94
C GLU A 35 1.64 -1.01 -0.98
N TRP A 36 2.42 -0.60 -1.97
CA TRP A 36 3.83 -0.96 -2.07
C TRP A 36 4.64 -0.42 -0.88
N ILE A 37 4.49 0.86 -0.55
CA ILE A 37 5.17 1.51 0.59
C ILE A 37 4.84 0.79 1.90
N LEU A 38 3.56 0.48 2.13
CA LEU A 38 3.11 -0.21 3.34
C LEU A 38 3.67 -1.63 3.42
N ARG A 39 3.66 -2.38 2.32
CA ARG A 39 4.24 -3.74 2.27
C ARG A 39 5.74 -3.71 2.52
N ASP A 40 6.44 -2.76 1.91
CA ASP A 40 7.88 -2.62 2.08
C ASP A 40 8.23 -2.23 3.51
N ALA A 41 7.53 -1.27 4.11
CA ALA A 41 7.69 -0.90 5.51
C ALA A 41 7.43 -2.10 6.46
N LEU A 42 6.32 -2.82 6.29
CA LEU A 42 6.02 -4.02 7.08
C LEU A 42 7.10 -5.09 6.93
N LYS A 43 7.64 -5.27 5.72
CA LYS A 43 8.74 -6.22 5.46
C LYS A 43 10.02 -5.80 6.18
N ARG A 44 10.41 -4.52 6.11
CA ARG A 44 11.59 -3.96 6.80
C ARG A 44 11.52 -4.16 8.31
N TYR A 45 10.33 -4.00 8.91
CA TYR A 45 10.12 -4.21 10.34
C TYR A 45 9.78 -5.66 10.72
N GLY A 46 9.81 -6.61 9.78
CA GLY A 46 9.49 -8.03 10.04
C GLY A 46 8.03 -8.27 10.45
N ARG A 47 7.14 -7.32 10.20
CA ARG A 47 5.70 -7.35 10.54
C ARG A 47 4.82 -7.80 9.38
N LEU A 48 5.41 -8.12 8.23
CA LEU A 48 4.65 -8.64 7.11
C LEU A 48 4.13 -10.05 7.48
N PRO A 49 2.81 -10.30 7.40
CA PRO A 49 2.25 -11.61 7.73
C PRO A 49 2.83 -12.67 6.78
N LYS A 50 3.29 -13.79 7.32
CA LYS A 50 3.85 -14.92 6.52
C LYS A 50 2.79 -15.64 5.66
N ASP A 51 1.50 -15.36 5.88
CA ASP A 51 0.36 -16.11 5.31
C ASP A 51 -0.49 -15.33 4.28
N SER A 52 0.00 -14.21 3.76
CA SER A 52 -0.76 -13.41 2.78
C SER A 52 -0.91 -14.09 1.39
N SER A 53 -0.30 -15.27 1.18
CA SER A 53 -0.47 -16.08 -0.03
C SER A 53 -1.69 -17.01 0.01
N LYS A 54 -2.39 -17.16 1.15
CA LYS A 54 -3.50 -18.13 1.29
C LYS A 54 -4.91 -17.55 1.38
N GLN A 55 -5.11 -16.23 1.33
CA GLN A 55 -6.46 -15.65 1.43
C GLN A 55 -7.31 -15.74 0.15
N THR A 56 -6.88 -16.46 -0.88
CA THR A 56 -7.71 -16.77 -2.07
C THR A 56 -8.33 -18.18 -2.02
N MET A 57 -8.20 -18.90 -0.90
CA MET A 57 -8.94 -20.15 -0.65
C MET A 57 -9.87 -19.99 0.54
N LYS A 58 -10.96 -19.25 0.38
CA LYS A 58 -12.21 -19.50 1.10
C LYS A 58 -13.37 -18.84 0.37
#